data_AF-A0A0B2SSQ2-F1
#
_entry.id   AF-A0A0B2SSQ2-F1
#
_cell.length_a   1.000
_cell.length_b   1.000
_cell.length_c   1.000
_cell.angle_alpha   90.00
_cell.angle_beta   90.00
_cell.angle_gamma   90.00
#
_symmetry.space_group_name_H-M   'P 1'
#
loop_
_entity.id
_entity.type
_entity.pdbx_description
1 polymer ?
#
loop_
_entity_poly.entity_id
_entity_poly.type
_entity_poly.pdbx_seq_one_letter_code
_entity_poly.pdbx_strand_id
1 'polypeptide(L)'
;MTDGHLFNNITLGGRGGTNPGQIKIYPGGIIWKRQGGGKLIEVDKSDIMGVTWMKVPRSNQLGVQIKDGLYYKFTGFRDQDVVSLTNFFQNTCGISVEEKQLSVSGRNWGEVDLNGNMLAFTVGSKQAFEVSLADVSQTQLQGKNDVILEFHVDDTTGANEKDSLMEISFHIPNSNTQFVGDENRPPAQVFRDKIMSMADVGAGGEDAIVTFEGIAILTPRGRYSVELHMSFLRLQGQANDFKIQYSSVVRLFLLPKSNQPHTFVIISLDPPIRKGQTLYPHIVMQFETDYVVESELAINEDLYNTKYKDKLDLSYKGLIHEVFTTILRGLSGAKVTKPGKFRSCQDGYAVKSSLKAEDGILYPLEKSFFFLPKPPTLILHEEIDYVEFERHAAGGSNMHYFDLLIRLKSEQEHLFRNIQRNEYHNLYEFISSKGLKILNLGDAQPTVGIKKVLENDDDDAVDPHLERIKNEAGGDESDEEDSDFVADKDDEGSPTDDSGADDSDATDSGDEKEKPAKKESKKDLPSKASTSKKKSKDDEDGKKRKQKKRKDPNAPKRAMSGFMFFSKLERENLKKTNPGISFTDVSRVLGEKWKKLSVEEKEPYEAKAREDKKRYKDEISGYKNPQPMNIDSGNESDSA
;
A
#
# COMPACT_ATOMS: atom_id res chain seq x y z
N MET A 1 14.91 36.18 -12.32
CA MET A 1 15.85 35.04 -12.34
C MET A 1 16.97 35.41 -11.37
N THR A 2 17.32 34.52 -10.44
CA THR A 2 18.32 34.78 -9.40
C THR A 2 19.26 33.58 -9.30
N ASP A 3 20.55 33.86 -9.39
CA ASP A 3 21.58 32.85 -9.58
C ASP A 3 21.71 31.93 -8.37
N GLY A 4 21.85 30.64 -8.66
CA GLY A 4 22.10 29.63 -7.67
C GLY A 4 22.62 28.36 -8.34
N HIS A 5 23.69 27.81 -7.80
CA HIS A 5 24.33 26.62 -8.33
C HIS A 5 23.43 25.40 -8.09
N LEU A 6 23.04 24.73 -9.17
CA LEU A 6 22.17 23.55 -9.16
C LEU A 6 23.00 22.31 -9.51
N PHE A 7 23.07 21.34 -8.61
CA PHE A 7 23.77 20.08 -8.84
C PHE A 7 22.80 18.90 -8.70
N ASN A 8 22.90 17.95 -9.63
CA ASN A 8 22.14 16.71 -9.63
C ASN A 8 23.01 15.57 -9.09
N ASN A 9 22.36 14.50 -8.62
CA ASN A 9 23.00 13.29 -8.06
C ASN A 9 23.84 13.55 -6.79
N ILE A 10 23.50 14.60 -6.03
CA ILE A 10 24.09 14.88 -4.72
C ILE A 10 23.32 14.10 -3.65
N THR A 11 24.00 13.19 -2.96
CA THR A 11 23.42 12.34 -1.92
C THR A 11 23.50 13.03 -0.56
N LEU A 12 22.52 12.78 0.31
CA LEU A 12 22.54 13.24 1.70
C LEU A 12 23.14 12.13 2.58
N GLY A 13 24.24 12.43 3.27
CA GLY A 13 24.87 11.52 4.22
C GLY A 13 24.15 11.52 5.57
N GLY A 14 23.71 10.34 6.00
CA GLY A 14 22.87 10.12 7.18
C GLY A 14 21.70 9.19 6.85
N ARG A 15 20.79 8.98 7.80
CA ARG A 15 19.70 7.98 7.71
C ARG A 15 18.62 8.22 6.65
N GLY A 16 18.71 9.29 5.85
CA GLY A 16 17.85 9.50 4.67
C GLY A 16 18.14 8.54 3.51
N GLY A 17 19.20 7.75 3.63
CA GLY A 17 19.71 6.84 2.62
C GLY A 17 20.58 7.54 1.57
N THR A 18 21.58 6.81 1.07
CA THR A 18 22.49 7.16 -0.04
C THR A 18 21.82 7.43 -1.42
N ASN A 19 20.54 7.78 -1.43
CA ASN A 19 19.77 8.06 -2.64
C ASN A 19 20.13 9.43 -3.23
N PRO A 20 20.31 9.53 -4.56
CA PRO A 20 20.63 10.81 -5.21
C PRO A 20 19.52 11.83 -5.01
N GLY A 21 19.91 13.08 -4.86
CA GLY A 21 19.02 14.24 -4.87
C GLY A 21 19.55 15.36 -5.75
N GLN A 22 18.75 16.41 -5.85
CA GLN A 22 19.10 17.69 -6.46
C GLN A 22 19.32 18.70 -5.34
N ILE A 23 20.48 19.36 -5.34
CA ILE A 23 20.78 20.47 -4.43
C ILE A 23 20.84 21.78 -5.20
N LYS A 24 20.28 22.84 -4.61
CA LYS A 24 20.37 24.22 -5.09
C LYS A 24 20.97 25.09 -3.99
N ILE A 25 22.13 25.67 -4.25
CA ILE A 25 22.83 26.61 -3.37
C ILE A 25 22.63 28.02 -3.94
N TYR A 26 22.09 28.96 -3.16
CA TYR A 26 21.74 30.32 -3.61
C TYR A 26 22.03 31.34 -2.51
N PRO A 27 22.04 32.66 -2.78
CA PRO A 27 22.47 33.68 -1.81
C PRO A 27 21.66 33.75 -0.51
N GLY A 28 20.46 33.15 -0.48
CA GLY A 28 19.58 33.07 0.67
C GLY A 28 19.68 31.76 1.46
N GLY A 29 20.29 30.69 0.93
CA GLY A 29 20.28 29.39 1.61
C GLY A 29 20.67 28.20 0.72
N ILE A 30 20.37 27.00 1.23
CA ILE A 30 20.60 25.72 0.56
C ILE A 30 19.29 24.93 0.58
N ILE A 31 18.83 24.48 -0.58
CA ILE A 31 17.68 23.57 -0.73
C ILE A 31 18.17 22.24 -1.29
N TRP A 32 17.78 21.12 -0.66
CA TRP A 32 17.98 19.77 -1.18
C TRP A 32 16.64 19.03 -1.31
N LYS A 33 16.44 18.38 -2.46
CA LYS A 33 15.27 17.55 -2.76
C LYS A 33 15.72 16.19 -3.26
N ARG A 34 15.26 15.11 -2.61
CA ARG A 34 15.52 13.73 -3.05
C ARG A 34 14.89 13.43 -4.42
N GLN A 35 15.59 12.65 -5.25
CA GLN A 35 15.08 12.15 -6.52
C GLN A 35 14.06 11.03 -6.26
N GLY A 36 12.89 11.11 -6.90
CA GLY A 36 11.76 10.22 -6.65
C GLY A 36 10.76 10.70 -5.58
N GLY A 37 10.91 11.92 -5.06
CA GLY A 37 10.08 12.47 -3.99
C GLY A 37 10.73 12.34 -2.61
N GLY A 38 10.08 12.91 -1.60
CA GLY A 38 10.58 12.96 -0.21
C GLY A 38 10.36 14.31 0.46
N LYS A 39 10.84 14.44 1.70
CA LYS A 39 10.83 15.70 2.47
C LYS A 39 11.82 16.70 1.85
N LEU A 40 11.39 17.95 1.65
CA LEU A 40 12.30 19.03 1.25
C LEU A 40 13.18 19.41 2.45
N ILE A 41 14.49 19.51 2.24
CA ILE A 41 15.40 20.12 3.21
C ILE A 41 15.71 21.53 2.70
N GLU A 42 15.43 22.52 3.51
CA GLU A 42 15.65 23.94 3.23
C GLU A 42 16.39 24.52 4.43
N VAL A 43 17.50 25.20 4.17
CA VAL A 43 18.43 25.73 5.18
C VAL A 43 18.70 27.18 4.83
N ASP A 44 18.11 28.09 5.59
CA ASP A 44 18.30 29.53 5.39
C ASP A 44 19.70 29.98 5.80
N LYS A 45 20.22 30.98 5.09
CA LYS A 45 21.54 31.60 5.33
C LYS A 45 21.67 32.14 6.75
N SER A 46 20.57 32.51 7.41
CA SER A 46 20.56 32.96 8.81
C SER A 46 21.02 31.87 9.77
N ASP A 47 20.88 30.60 9.41
CA ASP A 47 20.93 29.49 10.37
C ASP A 47 22.20 28.66 10.21
N ILE A 48 22.88 28.78 9.07
CA ILE A 48 24.22 28.21 8.82
C ILE A 48 25.24 28.92 9.74
N MET A 49 25.87 28.15 10.63
CA MET A 49 27.00 28.61 11.45
C MET A 49 28.35 28.42 10.77
N GLY A 50 28.50 27.33 10.02
CA GLY A 50 29.78 26.94 9.42
C GLY A 50 29.61 25.96 8.27
N VAL A 51 30.58 25.98 7.36
CA VAL A 51 30.63 25.12 6.17
C VAL A 51 32.00 24.47 6.08
N THR A 52 32.06 23.16 5.87
CA THR A 52 33.31 22.41 5.74
C THR A 52 33.36 21.62 4.45
N TRP A 53 34.51 21.56 3.79
CA TRP A 53 34.81 20.58 2.75
C TRP A 53 35.60 19.41 3.32
N MET A 54 35.29 18.20 2.84
CA MET A 54 36.11 17.01 3.07
C MET A 54 36.23 16.21 1.77
N LYS A 55 37.46 15.82 1.41
CA LYS A 55 37.70 14.91 0.28
C LYS A 55 37.43 13.47 0.72
N VAL A 56 36.50 12.79 0.03
CA VAL A 56 36.05 11.43 0.34
C VAL A 56 36.29 10.49 -0.86
N PRO A 57 36.18 9.16 -0.71
CA PRO A 57 36.39 8.25 -1.84
C PRO A 57 35.43 8.55 -3.01
N ARG A 58 36.01 8.92 -4.17
CA ARG A 58 35.34 9.23 -5.45
C ARG A 58 34.54 10.55 -5.53
N SER A 59 34.50 11.39 -4.49
CA SER A 59 33.84 12.71 -4.54
C SER A 59 34.29 13.64 -3.40
N ASN A 60 33.76 14.85 -3.34
CA ASN A 60 33.89 15.73 -2.17
C ASN A 60 32.56 15.81 -1.40
N GLN A 61 32.69 16.01 -0.10
CA GLN A 61 31.62 16.16 0.86
C GLN A 61 31.56 17.60 1.37
N LEU A 62 30.39 18.21 1.28
CA LEU A 62 30.04 19.47 1.90
C LEU A 62 29.34 19.18 3.24
N GLY A 63 29.96 19.59 4.35
CA GLY A 63 29.33 19.64 5.67
C GLY A 63 28.74 21.03 5.92
N VAL A 64 27.51 21.10 6.44
CA VAL A 64 26.81 22.34 6.76
C VAL A 64 26.30 22.26 8.20
N GLN A 65 26.85 23.08 9.08
CA GLN A 65 26.47 23.15 10.50
C GLN A 65 25.43 24.24 10.71
N ILE A 66 24.38 23.93 11.47
CA ILE A 66 23.24 24.82 11.75
C ILE A 66 23.19 25.16 13.24
N LYS A 67 22.65 26.34 13.58
CA LYS A 67 22.45 26.84 14.96
C LYS A 67 21.77 25.84 15.89
N ASP A 68 20.82 25.04 15.38
CA ASP A 68 20.10 24.00 16.13
C ASP A 68 20.96 22.76 16.46
N GLY A 69 22.28 22.79 16.22
CA GLY A 69 23.18 21.65 16.41
C GLY A 69 23.06 20.57 15.34
N LEU A 70 22.18 20.75 14.36
CA LEU A 70 22.04 19.87 13.19
C LEU A 70 23.21 20.05 12.22
N TYR A 71 23.64 18.95 11.61
CA TYR A 71 24.79 18.93 10.71
C TYR A 71 24.46 18.11 9.45
N TYR A 72 24.18 18.80 8.34
CA TYR A 72 23.88 18.14 7.07
C TYR A 72 25.16 17.82 6.30
N LYS A 73 25.19 16.64 5.67
CA LYS A 73 26.32 16.14 4.89
C LYS A 73 25.84 15.91 3.46
N PHE A 74 26.43 16.59 2.48
CA PHE A 74 26.08 16.45 1.08
C PHE A 74 27.28 15.92 0.29
N THR A 75 27.15 14.75 -0.32
CA THR A 75 28.23 14.04 -1.03
C THR A 75 27.97 13.97 -2.53
N GLY A 76 29.03 13.97 -3.34
CA GLY A 76 28.95 13.85 -4.81
C GLY A 76 29.55 15.03 -5.60
N PHE A 77 30.06 16.07 -4.93
CA PHE A 77 30.67 17.23 -5.60
C PHE A 77 32.01 16.88 -6.26
N ARG A 78 32.30 17.48 -7.41
CA ARG A 78 33.56 17.33 -8.16
C ARG A 78 34.62 18.29 -7.63
N ASP A 79 35.89 17.99 -7.90
CA ASP A 79 37.01 18.85 -7.47
C ASP A 79 36.93 20.28 -8.05
N GLN A 80 36.30 20.44 -9.22
CA GLN A 80 36.03 21.75 -9.83
C GLN A 80 34.93 22.54 -9.09
N ASP A 81 33.94 21.85 -8.52
CA ASP A 81 32.80 22.47 -7.84
C ASP A 81 33.24 23.09 -6.51
N VAL A 82 34.18 22.44 -5.81
CA VAL A 82 34.72 22.86 -4.50
C VAL A 82 35.26 24.29 -4.54
N VAL A 83 36.08 24.63 -5.55
CA VAL A 83 36.68 25.97 -5.67
C VAL A 83 35.61 27.03 -5.97
N SER A 84 34.68 26.72 -6.88
CA SER A 84 33.58 27.61 -7.25
C SER A 84 32.66 27.90 -6.05
N LEU A 85 32.25 26.86 -5.34
CA LEU A 85 31.38 26.98 -4.16
C LEU A 85 32.08 27.61 -2.96
N THR A 86 33.38 27.37 -2.75
CA THR A 86 34.14 28.05 -1.69
C THR A 86 34.16 29.56 -1.92
N ASN A 87 34.43 29.98 -3.17
CA ASN A 87 34.35 31.39 -3.55
C ASN A 87 32.92 31.94 -3.41
N PHE A 88 31.87 31.16 -3.71
CA PHE A 88 30.48 31.57 -3.51
C PHE A 88 30.12 31.75 -2.03
N PHE A 89 30.46 30.79 -1.17
CA PHE A 89 30.19 30.89 0.26
C PHE A 89 30.95 32.05 0.92
N GLN A 90 32.21 32.29 0.54
CA GLN A 90 32.99 33.41 1.07
C GLN A 90 32.49 34.76 0.54
N ASN A 91 32.35 34.95 -0.78
CA ASN A 91 32.06 36.26 -1.36
C ASN A 91 30.56 36.63 -1.37
N THR A 92 29.65 35.65 -1.49
CA THR A 92 28.20 35.87 -1.61
C THR A 92 27.47 35.56 -0.31
N CYS A 93 27.86 34.49 0.40
CA CYS A 93 27.28 34.19 1.71
C CYS A 93 28.00 34.91 2.86
N GLY A 94 29.30 35.23 2.76
CA GLY A 94 30.08 35.79 3.87
C GLY A 94 30.41 34.74 4.94
N ILE A 95 30.44 33.46 4.57
CA ILE A 95 30.64 32.32 5.47
C ILE A 95 32.07 31.79 5.31
N SER A 96 32.78 31.58 6.43
CA SER A 96 34.06 30.91 6.46
C SER A 96 33.91 29.42 6.10
N VAL A 97 34.75 28.96 5.17
CA VAL A 97 34.76 27.58 4.70
C VAL A 97 36.06 26.91 5.14
N GLU A 98 35.96 25.81 5.87
CA GLU A 98 37.11 25.05 6.37
C GLU A 98 37.36 23.79 5.53
N GLU A 99 38.62 23.37 5.36
CA GLU A 99 38.96 22.08 4.73
C GLU A 99 39.40 21.05 5.79
N LYS A 100 38.59 19.99 5.96
CA LYS A 100 38.85 18.88 6.88
C LYS A 100 39.43 17.69 6.12
N GLN A 101 40.52 17.11 6.64
CA GLN A 101 41.13 15.90 6.07
C GLN A 101 40.59 14.62 6.72
N LEU A 102 40.21 13.65 5.87
CA LEU A 102 39.82 12.30 6.29
C LEU A 102 41.06 11.50 6.72
N SER A 103 40.96 10.75 7.82
CA SER A 103 42.03 9.86 8.29
C SER A 103 41.96 8.49 7.61
N VAL A 104 42.85 8.26 6.65
CA VAL A 104 42.99 6.98 5.93
C VAL A 104 43.99 6.02 6.60
N SER A 105 44.42 6.27 7.84
CA SER A 105 45.54 5.55 8.46
C SER A 105 45.20 4.20 9.09
N GLY A 106 43.92 3.81 9.15
CA GLY A 106 43.48 2.55 9.78
C GLY A 106 43.85 2.40 11.26
N ARG A 107 43.99 3.52 11.99
CA ARG A 107 44.35 3.52 13.42
C ARG A 107 43.10 3.75 14.25
N ASN A 108 42.93 2.91 15.28
CA ASN A 108 41.73 2.89 16.12
C ASN A 108 41.95 3.62 17.46
N TRP A 109 42.97 4.48 17.55
CA TRP A 109 43.26 5.31 18.73
C TRP A 109 43.35 6.78 18.32
N GLY A 110 42.80 7.65 19.16
CA GLY A 110 42.51 9.03 18.79
C GLY A 110 41.74 9.76 19.89
N GLU A 111 41.26 10.96 19.56
CA GLU A 111 40.50 11.86 20.44
C GLU A 111 39.03 11.91 19.98
N VAL A 112 38.09 11.98 20.94
CA VAL A 112 36.66 12.09 20.64
C VAL A 112 36.21 13.52 20.89
N ASP A 113 35.83 14.23 19.84
CA ASP A 113 35.24 15.56 19.94
C ASP A 113 33.71 15.48 19.91
N LEU A 114 33.04 16.35 20.67
CA LEU A 114 31.59 16.33 20.92
C LEU A 114 30.98 17.69 20.57
N ASN A 115 30.69 17.86 19.29
CA ASN A 115 30.19 19.10 18.70
C ASN A 115 28.66 19.13 18.74
N GLY A 116 28.09 19.42 19.91
CA GLY A 116 26.65 19.40 20.13
C GLY A 116 26.08 17.98 19.94
N ASN A 117 25.23 17.80 18.93
CA ASN A 117 24.61 16.51 18.59
C ASN A 117 25.51 15.60 17.73
N MET A 118 26.78 15.93 17.53
CA MET A 118 27.72 15.16 16.69
C MET A 118 28.95 14.69 17.46
N LEU A 119 29.17 13.37 17.48
CA LEU A 119 30.39 12.74 17.95
C LEU A 119 31.36 12.58 16.78
N ALA A 120 32.54 13.21 16.84
CA ALA A 120 33.59 13.11 15.83
C ALA A 120 34.82 12.39 16.42
N PHE A 121 35.26 11.31 15.80
CA PHE A 121 36.51 10.64 16.18
C PHE A 121 37.66 11.15 15.32
N THR A 122 38.75 11.60 15.93
CA THR A 122 39.91 12.19 15.25
C THR A 122 41.19 11.43 15.57
N VAL A 123 42.05 11.26 14.56
CA VAL A 123 43.26 10.45 14.60
C VAL A 123 44.40 11.31 14.09
N GLY A 124 45.18 11.90 15.01
CA GLY A 124 46.30 12.79 14.68
C GLY A 124 45.86 14.03 13.90
N SER A 125 44.91 14.79 14.46
CA SER A 125 44.25 15.98 13.85
C SER A 125 43.48 15.75 12.53
N LYS A 126 43.34 14.50 12.06
CA LYS A 126 42.50 14.13 10.91
C LYS A 126 41.23 13.43 11.37
N GLN A 127 40.10 13.77 10.78
CA GLN A 127 38.81 13.21 11.17
C GLN A 127 38.66 11.80 10.58
N ALA A 128 38.42 10.79 11.42
CA ALA A 128 38.28 9.40 10.99
C ALA A 128 36.82 9.06 10.67
N PHE A 129 35.89 9.36 11.58
CA PHE A 129 34.45 9.22 11.37
C PHE A 129 33.66 10.21 12.24
N GLU A 130 32.36 10.33 11.97
CA GLU A 130 31.40 11.15 12.70
C GLU A 130 30.06 10.42 12.80
N VAL A 131 29.41 10.43 13.95
CA VAL A 131 28.07 9.86 14.17
C VAL A 131 27.15 10.87 14.87
N SER A 132 25.86 10.86 14.53
CA SER A 132 24.82 11.62 15.21
C SER A 132 24.53 11.02 16.58
N LEU A 133 24.46 11.84 17.63
CA LEU A 133 24.08 11.39 18.97
C LEU A 133 22.57 11.15 19.08
N ALA A 134 21.74 11.87 18.33
CA ALA A 134 20.30 11.61 18.20
C ALA A 134 19.95 10.30 17.46
N ASP A 135 20.95 9.58 16.93
CA ASP A 135 20.76 8.22 16.38
C ASP A 135 21.07 7.10 17.42
N VAL A 136 21.64 7.45 18.58
CA VAL A 136 21.97 6.52 19.67
C VAL A 136 20.67 6.08 20.36
N SER A 137 20.44 4.77 20.48
CA SER A 137 19.30 4.22 21.25
C SER A 137 19.56 4.16 22.73
N GLN A 138 20.77 3.77 23.10
CA GLN A 138 21.15 3.46 24.47
C GLN A 138 22.66 3.57 24.59
N THR A 139 23.14 3.99 25.76
CA THR A 139 24.56 3.90 26.08
C THR A 139 24.81 3.21 27.41
N GLN A 140 25.68 2.20 27.36
CA GLN A 140 25.95 1.28 28.46
C GLN A 140 27.45 1.25 28.76
N LEU A 141 27.82 1.03 30.02
CA LEU A 141 29.19 0.70 30.41
C LEU A 141 29.38 -0.81 30.33
N GLN A 142 30.35 -1.26 29.53
CA GLN A 142 30.80 -2.64 29.54
C GLN A 142 32.08 -2.72 30.38
N GLY A 143 32.00 -3.34 31.55
CA GLY A 143 33.11 -3.37 32.50
C GLY A 143 33.39 -1.98 33.11
N LYS A 144 34.67 -1.54 33.08
CA LYS A 144 35.13 -0.29 33.72
C LYS A 144 35.59 0.80 32.74
N ASN A 145 35.99 0.41 31.54
CA ASN A 145 36.69 1.28 30.59
C ASN A 145 35.96 1.40 29.25
N ASP A 146 35.03 0.50 28.94
CA ASP A 146 34.42 0.41 27.61
C ASP A 146 33.00 0.98 27.63
N VAL A 147 32.70 1.87 26.69
CA VAL A 147 31.40 2.52 26.55
C VAL A 147 30.75 2.09 25.24
N ILE A 148 29.63 1.40 25.34
CA ILE A 148 28.81 0.98 24.21
C ILE A 148 27.84 2.11 23.86
N LEU A 149 27.72 2.33 22.55
CA LEU A 149 26.69 3.10 21.87
C LEU A 149 25.90 2.13 21.01
N GLU A 150 24.72 1.75 21.47
CA GLU A 150 23.73 1.12 20.61
C GLU A 150 23.07 2.21 19.78
N PHE A 151 22.78 1.93 18.52
CA PHE A 151 22.09 2.85 17.62
C PHE A 151 20.68 2.34 17.34
N HIS A 152 19.72 3.26 17.19
CA HIS A 152 18.39 2.90 16.73
C HIS A 152 18.51 2.07 15.44
N VAL A 153 17.88 0.90 15.36
CA VAL A 153 17.53 0.33 14.05
C VAL A 153 16.35 1.16 13.54
N ASP A 154 16.51 1.82 12.40
CA ASP A 154 15.37 2.39 11.69
C ASP A 154 14.97 1.41 10.59
N ASP A 155 13.75 0.89 10.67
CA ASP A 155 13.25 -0.10 9.71
C ASP A 155 12.85 0.55 8.37
N THR A 156 12.87 1.89 8.27
CA THR A 156 12.76 2.62 7.01
C THR A 156 14.05 2.47 6.20
N THR A 157 14.01 1.57 5.21
CA THR A 157 15.19 1.34 4.36
C THR A 157 15.41 2.50 3.41
N GLY A 158 16.44 3.30 3.68
CA GLY A 158 17.15 4.01 2.62
C GLY A 158 17.48 3.01 1.51
N ALA A 159 16.85 3.17 0.34
CA ALA A 159 16.55 2.08 -0.61
C ALA A 159 17.73 1.25 -1.18
N ASN A 160 18.97 1.55 -0.80
CA ASN A 160 20.20 0.86 -1.24
C ASN A 160 21.12 0.42 -0.08
N GLU A 161 20.79 0.71 1.18
CA GLU A 161 21.64 0.37 2.33
C GLU A 161 21.46 -1.09 2.76
N LYS A 162 22.49 -1.89 2.48
CA LYS A 162 22.60 -3.30 2.89
C LYS A 162 23.22 -3.47 4.27
N ASP A 163 24.09 -2.54 4.63
CA ASP A 163 24.86 -2.52 5.87
C ASP A 163 24.39 -1.30 6.69
N SER A 164 24.11 -1.49 7.97
CA SER A 164 23.67 -0.44 8.88
C SER A 164 24.43 -0.53 10.20
N LEU A 165 24.71 0.62 10.82
CA LEU A 165 25.45 0.69 12.08
C LEU A 165 24.52 0.36 13.25
N MET A 166 24.75 -0.81 13.88
CA MET A 166 23.97 -1.27 15.04
C MET A 166 24.60 -0.84 16.38
N GLU A 167 25.94 -0.91 16.48
CA GLU A 167 26.68 -0.72 17.72
C GLU A 167 28.08 -0.14 17.45
N ILE A 168 28.57 0.72 18.34
CA ILE A 168 30.00 1.06 18.48
C ILE A 168 30.38 0.91 19.95
N SER A 169 31.50 0.24 20.24
CA SER A 169 32.12 0.24 21.56
C SER A 169 33.42 1.07 21.54
N PHE A 170 33.56 2.00 22.48
CA PHE A 170 34.74 2.84 22.67
C PHE A 170 35.51 2.44 23.94
N HIS A 171 36.78 2.05 23.81
CA HIS A 171 37.67 1.87 24.95
C HIS A 171 38.23 3.21 25.43
N ILE A 172 38.08 3.52 26.72
CA ILE A 172 38.50 4.78 27.34
C ILE A 172 39.52 4.47 28.44
N PRO A 173 40.81 4.78 28.22
CA PRO A 173 41.86 4.55 29.21
C PRO A 173 41.66 5.37 30.48
N ASN A 174 42.05 4.82 31.63
CA ASN A 174 42.06 5.55 32.90
C ASN A 174 43.10 6.69 32.94
N SER A 175 43.98 6.78 31.94
CA SER A 175 44.92 7.88 31.71
C SER A 175 44.39 8.96 30.74
N ASN A 176 43.08 8.97 30.44
CA ASN A 176 42.47 9.94 29.54
C ASN A 176 42.43 11.34 30.19
N THR A 177 43.00 12.33 29.51
CA THR A 177 43.10 13.73 29.95
C THR A 177 41.92 14.61 29.53
N GLN A 178 41.06 14.13 28.62
CA GLN A 178 39.91 14.83 28.08
C GLN A 178 38.63 14.58 28.90
N PHE A 179 38.48 13.36 29.42
CA PHE A 179 37.36 12.94 30.28
C PHE A 179 37.91 12.55 31.66
N VAL A 180 38.49 13.52 32.38
CA VAL A 180 39.06 13.31 33.71
C VAL A 180 37.97 12.81 34.67
N GLY A 181 38.23 11.69 35.34
CA GLY A 181 37.31 11.03 36.27
C GLY A 181 37.83 10.98 37.70
N ASP A 182 36.92 10.69 38.63
CA ASP A 182 37.17 10.54 40.06
C ASP A 182 37.36 9.06 40.43
N GLU A 183 37.85 8.74 41.63
CA GLU A 183 37.88 7.34 42.13
C GLU A 183 36.50 6.67 42.14
N ASN A 184 35.43 7.47 42.28
CA ASN A 184 34.03 7.03 42.25
C ASN A 184 33.36 7.11 40.86
N ARG A 185 34.02 7.69 39.85
CA ARG A 185 33.47 7.90 38.49
C ARG A 185 34.60 7.81 37.46
N PRO A 186 34.88 6.63 36.88
CA PRO A 186 35.98 6.46 35.92
C PRO A 186 35.76 7.31 34.65
N PRO A 187 36.82 7.64 33.90
CA PRO A 187 36.73 8.38 32.63
C PRO A 187 35.67 7.88 31.64
N ALA A 188 35.48 6.55 31.56
CA ALA A 188 34.43 5.93 30.75
C ALA A 188 33.02 6.33 31.19
N GLN A 189 32.77 6.44 32.50
CA GLN A 189 31.48 6.90 33.02
C GLN A 189 31.28 8.39 32.75
N VAL A 190 32.30 9.22 32.93
CA VAL A 190 32.23 10.66 32.60
C VAL A 190 31.91 10.89 31.11
N PHE A 191 32.48 10.06 30.22
CA PHE A 191 32.16 10.08 28.79
C PHE A 191 30.72 9.64 28.50
N ARG A 192 30.28 8.51 29.06
CA ARG A 192 28.89 8.01 28.93
C ARG A 192 27.88 9.04 29.41
N ASP A 193 28.08 9.60 30.60
CA ASP A 193 27.14 10.52 31.22
C ASP A 193 27.10 11.85 30.44
N LYS A 194 28.23 12.28 29.83
CA LYS A 194 28.26 13.40 28.89
C LYS A 194 27.49 13.08 27.59
N ILE A 195 27.58 11.87 27.05
CA ILE A 195 26.75 11.44 25.91
C ILE A 195 25.26 11.41 26.28
N MET A 196 24.89 10.91 27.45
CA MET A 196 23.48 10.94 27.92
C MET A 196 22.94 12.36 28.14
N SER A 197 23.82 13.36 28.30
CA SER A 197 23.42 14.78 28.34
C SER A 197 23.30 15.45 26.96
N MET A 198 23.68 14.76 25.87
CA MET A 198 23.75 15.29 24.51
C MET A 198 22.88 14.52 23.49
N ALA A 199 22.73 13.21 23.68
CA ALA A 199 21.72 12.39 23.04
C ALA A 199 20.39 12.48 23.81
N ASP A 200 19.26 12.25 23.16
CA ASP A 200 17.91 12.22 23.78
C ASP A 200 17.67 10.89 24.57
N VAL A 201 18.74 10.32 25.13
CA VAL A 201 18.77 8.98 25.73
C VAL A 201 18.53 9.11 27.24
N GLY A 202 17.26 8.97 27.62
CA GLY A 202 16.83 8.93 29.01
C GLY A 202 17.56 7.87 29.85
N ALA A 203 17.56 8.06 31.17
CA ALA A 203 18.15 7.12 32.14
C ALA A 203 17.26 5.88 32.39
N GLY A 204 16.87 5.24 31.30
CA GLY A 204 15.85 4.20 31.17
C GLY A 204 15.38 4.20 29.71
N GLY A 205 15.09 3.04 29.13
CA GLY A 205 14.62 2.97 27.75
C GLY A 205 13.33 3.77 27.59
N GLU A 206 13.27 4.67 26.60
CA GLU A 206 12.24 5.72 26.47
C GLU A 206 10.82 5.20 26.75
N ASP A 207 10.25 5.60 27.88
CA ASP A 207 8.83 5.37 28.16
C ASP A 207 7.97 6.00 27.05
N ALA A 208 6.93 5.28 26.61
CA ALA A 208 6.02 5.78 25.60
C ALA A 208 5.20 6.94 26.18
N ILE A 209 5.17 8.07 25.46
CA ILE A 209 4.37 9.25 25.81
C ILE A 209 2.88 8.87 25.84
N VAL A 210 2.47 8.02 24.89
CA VAL A 210 1.15 7.42 24.81
C VAL A 210 1.24 6.13 23.99
N THR A 211 0.44 5.13 24.36
CA THR A 211 0.37 3.82 23.70
C THR A 211 -1.06 3.53 23.27
N PHE A 212 -1.26 3.21 21.99
CA PHE A 212 -2.56 2.77 21.46
C PHE A 212 -2.50 1.27 21.16
N GLU A 213 -3.11 0.45 22.02
CA GLU A 213 -3.08 -1.00 21.90
C GLU A 213 -4.01 -1.55 20.80
N GLY A 214 -3.65 -2.72 20.25
CA GLY A 214 -4.55 -3.56 19.47
C GLY A 214 -4.96 -3.05 18.07
N ILE A 215 -4.37 -1.95 17.61
CA ILE A 215 -4.70 -1.27 16.34
C ILE A 215 -4.54 -2.22 15.15
N ALA A 216 -5.56 -2.23 14.28
CA ALA A 216 -5.56 -3.04 13.07
C ALA A 216 -4.81 -2.32 11.96
N ILE A 217 -3.66 -2.87 11.54
CA ILE A 217 -2.90 -2.35 10.40
C ILE A 217 -3.16 -3.27 9.20
N LEU A 218 -3.68 -2.71 8.11
CA LEU A 218 -3.96 -3.44 6.88
C LEU A 218 -2.69 -3.66 6.05
N THR A 219 -1.81 -2.66 6.04
CA THR A 219 -0.56 -2.63 5.28
C THR A 219 0.51 -1.93 6.13
N PRO A 220 1.61 -2.60 6.54
CA PRO A 220 1.82 -4.05 6.51
C PRO A 220 0.81 -4.77 7.42
N ARG A 221 0.26 -5.90 6.96
CA ARG A 221 -0.85 -6.58 7.65
C ARG A 221 -0.46 -7.10 9.03
N GLY A 222 -1.25 -6.73 10.06
CA GLY A 222 -1.15 -7.27 11.42
C GLY A 222 -2.07 -6.55 12.43
N ARG A 223 -1.98 -6.95 13.70
CA ARG A 223 -2.39 -6.11 14.84
C ARG A 223 -1.14 -5.68 15.57
N TYR A 224 -1.10 -4.42 15.99
CA TYR A 224 0.06 -3.78 16.57
C TYR A 224 -0.35 -2.94 17.79
N SER A 225 0.52 -2.86 18.79
CA SER A 225 0.51 -1.75 19.73
C SER A 225 1.31 -0.59 19.10
N VAL A 226 0.82 0.63 19.28
CA VAL A 226 1.35 1.83 18.62
C VAL A 226 1.87 2.77 19.69
N GLU A 227 3.17 2.70 19.96
CA GLU A 227 3.88 3.43 21.00
C GLU A 227 4.47 4.72 20.40
N LEU A 228 4.09 5.89 20.93
CA LEU A 228 4.61 7.19 20.51
C LEU A 228 5.64 7.69 21.53
N HIS A 229 6.89 7.89 21.09
CA HIS A 229 7.99 8.41 21.91
C HIS A 229 8.36 9.84 21.46
N MET A 230 9.42 10.43 22.02
CA MET A 230 9.83 11.82 21.72
C MET A 230 10.36 12.00 20.30
N SER A 231 11.07 11.00 19.77
CA SER A 231 11.84 11.07 18.51
C SER A 231 11.36 10.07 17.43
N PHE A 232 10.66 9.00 17.82
CA PHE A 232 10.16 7.96 16.91
C PHE A 232 8.77 7.43 17.32
N LEU A 233 8.12 6.80 16.34
CA LEU A 233 6.98 5.91 16.48
C LEU A 233 7.50 4.46 16.52
N ARG A 234 6.98 3.64 17.42
CA ARG A 234 7.17 2.18 17.41
C ARG A 234 5.85 1.44 17.20
N LEU A 235 5.90 0.42 16.37
CA LEU A 235 4.80 -0.51 16.11
C LEU A 235 5.18 -1.87 16.68
N GLN A 236 4.83 -2.13 17.94
CA GLN A 236 5.10 -3.42 18.57
C GLN A 236 4.10 -4.47 18.07
N GLY A 237 4.58 -5.66 17.67
CA GLY A 237 3.72 -6.66 17.04
C GLY A 237 4.17 -8.10 17.31
N GLN A 238 3.20 -9.02 17.48
CA GLN A 238 3.41 -10.41 17.91
C GLN A 238 4.46 -11.25 17.14
N ALA A 239 4.93 -10.79 15.99
CA ALA A 239 5.93 -11.48 15.17
C ALA A 239 6.98 -10.56 14.53
N ASN A 240 6.79 -9.24 14.55
CA ASN A 240 7.67 -8.22 13.99
C ASN A 240 7.34 -6.92 14.74
N ASP A 241 8.33 -6.27 15.34
CA ASP A 241 8.25 -4.86 15.70
C ASP A 241 8.72 -4.00 14.52
N PHE A 242 8.33 -2.73 14.48
CA PHE A 242 8.98 -1.72 13.63
C PHE A 242 9.27 -0.45 14.42
N LYS A 243 10.44 0.16 14.17
CA LYS A 243 10.81 1.47 14.70
C LYS A 243 11.01 2.46 13.54
N ILE A 244 10.35 3.61 13.65
CA ILE A 244 10.19 4.60 12.57
C ILE A 244 10.46 6.00 13.15
N GLN A 245 11.58 6.63 12.80
CA GLN A 245 11.81 8.02 13.20
C GLN A 245 10.73 8.97 12.62
N TYR A 246 10.37 10.03 13.36
CA TYR A 246 9.46 11.05 12.83
C TYR A 246 10.05 11.86 11.66
N SER A 247 11.38 11.83 11.48
CA SER A 247 12.10 12.39 10.34
C SER A 247 11.58 11.83 9.00
N SER A 248 11.32 10.51 8.95
CA SER A 248 10.84 9.75 7.80
C SER A 248 9.33 9.91 7.52
N VAL A 249 8.57 10.54 8.42
CA VAL A 249 7.12 10.78 8.23
C VAL A 249 6.89 11.99 7.33
N VAL A 250 6.53 11.75 6.07
CA VAL A 250 6.33 12.80 5.05
C VAL A 250 4.95 13.46 5.17
N ARG A 251 3.89 12.64 5.33
CA ARG A 251 2.50 13.11 5.33
C ARG A 251 1.58 12.12 6.05
N LEU A 252 0.61 12.68 6.78
CA LEU A 252 -0.50 11.93 7.37
C LEU A 252 -1.75 12.14 6.53
N PHE A 253 -2.55 11.09 6.34
CA PHE A 253 -3.87 11.17 5.71
C PHE A 253 -4.93 10.62 6.66
N LEU A 254 -6.07 11.32 6.77
CA LEU A 254 -7.22 10.91 7.58
C LEU A 254 -8.43 10.75 6.66
N LEU A 255 -8.79 9.51 6.34
CA LEU A 255 -9.75 9.17 5.28
C LEU A 255 -10.88 8.29 5.85
N PRO A 256 -12.07 8.85 6.14
CA PRO A 256 -13.21 8.09 6.66
C PRO A 256 -13.82 7.22 5.55
N LYS A 257 -14.16 5.97 5.88
CA LYS A 257 -14.67 4.99 4.93
C LYS A 257 -16.19 5.10 4.79
N SER A 258 -16.67 5.42 3.59
CA SER A 258 -18.11 5.45 3.32
C SER A 258 -18.77 4.08 3.56
N ASN A 259 -19.93 4.10 4.21
CA ASN A 259 -20.77 2.95 4.52
C ASN A 259 -20.15 1.87 5.44
N GLN A 260 -19.13 2.22 6.25
CA GLN A 260 -18.62 1.40 7.37
C GLN A 260 -18.17 2.29 8.54
N PRO A 261 -18.25 1.82 9.82
CA PRO A 261 -17.84 2.59 10.99
C PRO A 261 -16.31 2.59 11.19
N HIS A 262 -15.56 2.84 10.11
CA HIS A 262 -14.10 2.82 10.12
C HIS A 262 -13.47 4.03 9.45
N THR A 263 -12.43 4.57 10.06
CA THR A 263 -11.60 5.63 9.51
C THR A 263 -10.19 5.10 9.27
N PHE A 264 -9.66 5.31 8.07
CA PHE A 264 -8.26 5.03 7.78
C PHE A 264 -7.38 6.20 8.21
N VAL A 265 -6.32 5.90 8.95
CA VAL A 265 -5.19 6.81 9.14
C VAL A 265 -4.01 6.22 8.37
N ILE A 266 -3.45 6.99 7.45
CA ILE A 266 -2.34 6.53 6.61
C ILE A 266 -1.12 7.40 6.87
N ILE A 267 -0.06 6.75 7.38
CA ILE A 267 1.25 7.36 7.55
C ILE A 267 2.04 7.10 6.27
N SER A 268 2.42 8.14 5.54
CA SER A 268 3.29 8.01 4.37
C SER A 268 4.73 8.28 4.75
N LEU A 269 5.59 7.33 4.43
CA LEU A 269 6.99 7.28 4.84
C LEU A 269 7.92 7.41 3.65
N ASP A 270 8.97 8.21 3.83
CA ASP A 270 10.17 8.15 3.01
C ASP A 270 11.40 8.30 3.92
N PRO A 271 12.22 7.25 4.12
CA PRO A 271 12.20 5.97 3.39
C PRO A 271 11.02 5.04 3.75
N PRO A 272 10.70 4.03 2.93
CA PRO A 272 9.66 3.04 3.22
C PRO A 272 10.13 1.98 4.24
N ILE A 273 9.25 1.47 5.12
CA ILE A 273 9.61 0.34 6.00
C ILE A 273 9.72 -0.98 5.24
N ARG A 274 10.60 -1.88 5.69
CA ARG A 274 10.82 -3.20 5.09
C ARG A 274 10.32 -4.34 5.97
N LYS A 275 9.54 -5.27 5.39
CA LYS A 275 9.15 -6.55 6.03
C LYS A 275 9.55 -7.70 5.11
N GLY A 276 10.58 -8.46 5.49
CA GLY A 276 11.18 -9.47 4.61
C GLY A 276 11.78 -8.81 3.36
N GLN A 277 11.31 -9.18 2.17
CA GLN A 277 11.73 -8.54 0.91
C GLN A 277 10.83 -7.36 0.49
N THR A 278 9.66 -7.18 1.12
CA THR A 278 8.65 -6.19 0.69
C THR A 278 8.87 -4.85 1.37
N LEU A 279 8.79 -3.76 0.58
CA LEU A 279 8.81 -2.38 1.07
C LEU A 279 7.39 -1.80 1.18
N TYR A 280 7.17 -0.96 2.18
CA TYR A 280 5.88 -0.31 2.47
C TYR A 280 6.07 1.21 2.64
N PRO A 281 5.84 2.02 1.59
CA PRO A 281 5.86 3.49 1.68
C PRO A 281 4.65 4.08 2.40
N HIS A 282 3.63 3.28 2.68
CA HIS A 282 2.41 3.70 3.37
C HIS A 282 2.01 2.66 4.43
N ILE A 283 1.89 3.11 5.68
CA ILE A 283 1.29 2.34 6.77
C ILE A 283 -0.20 2.70 6.84
N VAL A 284 -1.07 1.74 6.54
CA VAL A 284 -2.53 1.93 6.54
C VAL A 284 -3.12 1.33 7.82
N MET A 285 -3.41 2.20 8.78
CA MET A 285 -4.11 1.86 10.02
C MET A 285 -5.62 2.00 9.83
N GLN A 286 -6.39 1.08 10.42
CA GLN A 286 -7.85 1.11 10.45
C GLN A 286 -8.32 1.29 11.89
N PHE A 287 -8.92 2.44 12.16
CA PHE A 287 -9.56 2.76 13.43
C PHE A 287 -11.08 2.58 13.32
N GLU A 288 -11.74 2.39 14.46
CA GLU A 288 -13.19 2.50 14.58
C GLU A 288 -13.57 3.99 14.65
N THR A 289 -14.63 4.40 13.94
CA THR A 289 -14.96 5.83 13.78
C THR A 289 -15.50 6.42 15.07
N ASP A 290 -16.40 5.70 15.74
CA ASP A 290 -17.18 6.21 16.88
C ASP A 290 -16.53 5.90 18.24
N TYR A 291 -15.36 5.26 18.24
CA TYR A 291 -14.63 4.91 19.46
C TYR A 291 -13.95 6.14 20.06
N VAL A 292 -14.48 6.63 21.18
CA VAL A 292 -13.90 7.72 21.98
C VAL A 292 -12.78 7.16 22.86
N VAL A 293 -11.65 7.84 22.87
CA VAL A 293 -10.52 7.60 23.78
C VAL A 293 -10.27 8.84 24.63
N GLU A 294 -9.74 8.61 25.82
CA GLU A 294 -9.18 9.63 26.70
C GLU A 294 -7.70 9.25 26.90
N SER A 295 -6.79 10.20 26.70
CA SER A 295 -5.35 9.92 26.61
C SER A 295 -4.54 11.08 27.19
N GLU A 296 -3.87 10.81 28.30
CA GLU A 296 -2.93 11.71 28.95
C GLU A 296 -1.54 11.46 28.36
N LEU A 297 -0.77 12.53 28.12
CA LEU A 297 0.58 12.43 27.56
C LEU A 297 1.64 12.42 28.67
N ALA A 298 2.42 11.34 28.76
CA ALA A 298 3.58 11.26 29.64
C ALA A 298 4.75 12.11 29.11
N ILE A 299 4.69 13.43 29.33
CA ILE A 299 5.72 14.40 28.94
C ILE A 299 6.20 15.15 30.19
N ASN A 300 7.53 15.29 30.35
CA ASN A 300 8.11 16.13 31.39
C ASN A 300 7.77 17.62 31.17
N GLU A 301 7.29 18.31 32.21
CA GLU A 301 6.71 19.65 32.11
C GLU A 301 7.68 20.69 31.49
N ASP A 302 8.97 20.60 31.76
CA ASP A 302 9.98 21.51 31.19
C ASP A 302 10.09 21.38 29.66
N LEU A 303 10.10 20.13 29.16
CA LEU A 303 10.17 19.83 27.71
C LEU A 303 8.86 20.20 27.01
N TYR A 304 7.71 19.95 27.67
CA TYR A 304 6.40 20.41 27.20
C TYR A 304 6.40 21.92 27.01
N ASN A 305 6.72 22.67 28.09
CA ASN A 305 6.69 24.13 28.10
C ASN A 305 7.66 24.77 27.10
N THR A 306 8.79 24.12 26.82
CA THR A 306 9.85 24.68 25.95
C THR A 306 9.63 24.39 24.46
N LYS A 307 9.11 23.20 24.09
CA LYS A 307 9.17 22.70 22.69
C LYS A 307 7.80 22.36 22.06
N TYR A 308 6.81 22.04 22.90
CA TYR A 308 5.54 21.43 22.45
C TYR A 308 4.26 22.15 22.91
N LYS A 309 4.35 23.14 23.81
CA LYS A 309 3.22 23.90 24.39
C LYS A 309 2.23 24.47 23.36
N ASP A 310 2.69 24.83 22.16
CA ASP A 310 1.88 25.37 21.07
C ASP A 310 1.46 24.30 20.01
N LYS A 311 1.73 23.03 20.29
CA LYS A 311 1.61 21.90 19.34
C LYS A 311 0.89 20.68 19.90
N LEU A 312 0.96 20.47 21.22
CA LEU A 312 0.37 19.36 21.95
C LEU A 312 -0.29 19.87 23.23
N ASP A 313 -1.39 19.23 23.62
CA ASP A 313 -2.03 19.36 24.92
C ASP A 313 -1.57 18.20 25.83
N LEU A 314 -1.64 18.37 27.16
CA LEU A 314 -1.28 17.31 28.11
C LEU A 314 -2.32 16.17 28.22
N SER A 315 -3.58 16.44 27.84
CA SER A 315 -4.66 15.45 27.87
C SER A 315 -5.62 15.66 26.71
N TYR A 316 -5.99 14.57 26.05
CA TYR A 316 -6.90 14.54 24.91
C TYR A 316 -8.13 13.69 25.20
N LYS A 317 -9.29 14.18 24.78
CA LYS A 317 -10.56 13.45 24.84
C LYS A 317 -11.31 13.62 23.53
N GLY A 318 -11.56 12.52 22.80
CA GLY A 318 -12.18 12.58 21.48
C GLY A 318 -12.14 11.24 20.74
N LEU A 319 -12.51 11.26 19.45
CA LEU A 319 -12.46 10.06 18.62
C LEU A 319 -11.01 9.59 18.45
N ILE A 320 -10.74 8.29 18.66
CA ILE A 320 -9.38 7.74 18.69
C ILE A 320 -8.54 8.10 17.44
N HIS A 321 -9.18 8.13 16.27
CA HIS A 321 -8.51 8.47 15.02
C HIS A 321 -8.14 9.96 14.92
N GLU A 322 -8.88 10.87 15.56
CA GLU A 322 -8.54 12.30 15.64
C GLU A 322 -7.50 12.56 16.73
N VAL A 323 -7.63 11.92 17.90
CA VAL A 323 -6.64 11.99 19.00
C VAL A 323 -5.27 11.51 18.53
N PHE A 324 -5.20 10.29 17.98
CA PHE A 324 -3.95 9.73 17.42
C PHE A 324 -3.35 10.62 16.33
N THR A 325 -4.17 11.09 15.38
CA THR A 325 -3.68 11.95 14.28
C THR A 325 -3.19 13.32 14.78
N THR A 326 -3.77 13.85 15.86
CA THR A 326 -3.37 15.13 16.45
C THR A 326 -2.04 15.01 17.21
N ILE A 327 -1.90 13.98 18.05
CA ILE A 327 -0.65 13.73 18.79
C ILE A 327 0.49 13.43 17.82
N LEU A 328 0.28 12.53 16.85
CA LEU A 328 1.30 12.20 15.85
C LEU A 328 1.66 13.40 14.97
N ARG A 329 0.71 14.30 14.66
CA ARG A 329 1.00 15.59 13.99
C ARG A 329 1.85 16.51 14.86
N GLY A 330 1.56 16.63 16.16
CA GLY A 330 2.30 17.51 17.07
C GLY A 330 3.74 17.07 17.30
N LEU A 331 3.97 15.74 17.40
CA LEU A 331 5.30 15.15 17.53
C LEU A 331 6.10 15.19 16.21
N SER A 332 5.52 14.77 15.09
CA SER A 332 6.24 14.69 13.80
C SER A 332 6.30 15.98 12.99
N GLY A 333 5.42 16.94 13.28
CA GLY A 333 5.20 18.12 12.44
C GLY A 333 4.57 17.82 11.06
N ALA A 334 4.24 16.56 10.77
CA ALA A 334 3.75 16.15 9.45
C ALA A 334 2.36 16.73 9.15
N LYS A 335 2.18 17.23 7.92
CA LYS A 335 0.90 17.85 7.50
C LYS A 335 -0.17 16.77 7.31
N VAL A 336 -1.31 16.96 7.97
CA VAL A 336 -2.49 16.08 7.86
C VAL A 336 -3.32 16.45 6.64
N THR A 337 -3.70 15.46 5.84
CA THR A 337 -4.58 15.60 4.67
C THR A 337 -5.92 14.91 4.97
N LYS A 338 -6.96 15.71 5.21
CA LYS A 338 -8.37 15.25 5.25
C LYS A 338 -8.91 15.11 3.80
N PRO A 339 -10.12 14.56 3.57
CA PRO A 339 -10.67 14.40 2.22
C PRO A 339 -10.83 15.71 1.46
N GLY A 340 -10.86 15.64 0.12
CA GLY A 340 -11.09 16.80 -0.74
C GLY A 340 -12.56 17.26 -0.76
N LYS A 341 -12.86 18.21 -1.65
CA LYS A 341 -14.25 18.66 -1.91
C LYS A 341 -15.11 17.62 -2.64
N PHE A 342 -14.51 16.53 -3.13
CA PHE A 342 -15.20 15.47 -3.88
C PHE A 342 -16.34 14.84 -3.06
N ARG A 343 -17.47 14.57 -3.74
CA ARG A 343 -18.59 13.79 -3.22
C ARG A 343 -18.95 12.68 -4.18
N SER A 344 -19.01 11.45 -3.66
CA SER A 344 -19.63 10.32 -4.34
C SER A 344 -21.14 10.50 -4.36
N CYS A 345 -21.83 9.87 -5.32
CA CYS A 345 -23.29 9.84 -5.41
C CYS A 345 -23.98 9.16 -4.20
N GLN A 346 -23.22 8.56 -3.27
CA GLN A 346 -23.67 7.99 -1.99
C GLN A 346 -23.28 8.90 -0.80
N ASP A 347 -23.15 10.21 -1.02
CA ASP A 347 -22.59 11.26 -0.13
C ASP A 347 -21.16 10.98 0.40
N GLY A 348 -20.51 9.95 -0.17
CA GLY A 348 -19.21 9.48 0.24
C GLY A 348 -18.06 10.41 -0.13
N TYR A 349 -16.89 10.16 0.47
CA TYR A 349 -15.65 10.89 0.16
C TYR A 349 -14.82 10.23 -0.96
N ALA A 350 -15.30 9.11 -1.50
CA ALA A 350 -14.50 8.17 -2.25
C ALA A 350 -15.35 7.23 -3.10
N VAL A 351 -14.73 6.64 -4.12
CA VAL A 351 -15.39 5.81 -5.14
C VAL A 351 -14.87 4.37 -5.06
N LYS A 352 -15.77 3.39 -5.14
CA LYS A 352 -15.39 1.96 -5.21
C LYS A 352 -14.79 1.66 -6.59
N SER A 353 -13.65 0.98 -6.60
CA SER A 353 -12.93 0.58 -7.81
C SER A 353 -12.01 -0.60 -7.52
N SER A 354 -11.56 -1.28 -8.57
CA SER A 354 -10.60 -2.39 -8.49
C SER A 354 -9.30 -1.98 -9.18
N LEU A 355 -8.15 -2.10 -8.50
CA LEU A 355 -6.84 -1.84 -9.10
C LEU A 355 -6.13 -3.17 -9.35
N LYS A 356 -5.84 -3.45 -10.62
CA LYS A 356 -5.34 -4.76 -11.09
C LYS A 356 -6.31 -5.89 -10.74
N ALA A 357 -6.08 -6.62 -9.65
CA ALA A 357 -6.89 -7.76 -9.20
C ALA A 357 -7.35 -7.61 -7.73
N GLU A 358 -7.19 -6.42 -7.12
CA GLU A 358 -7.60 -6.14 -5.74
C GLU A 358 -8.75 -5.11 -5.74
N ASP A 359 -9.84 -5.43 -5.06
CA ASP A 359 -10.96 -4.50 -4.84
C ASP A 359 -10.63 -3.49 -3.74
N GLY A 360 -11.00 -2.24 -3.96
CA GLY A 360 -10.70 -1.15 -3.04
C GLY A 360 -11.56 0.10 -3.23
N ILE A 361 -11.00 1.21 -2.80
CA ILE A 361 -11.64 2.52 -2.73
C ILE A 361 -10.61 3.56 -3.16
N LEU A 362 -10.97 4.35 -4.19
CA LEU A 362 -10.22 5.49 -4.69
C LEU A 362 -10.73 6.76 -4.03
N TYR A 363 -9.85 7.50 -3.35
CA TYR A 363 -10.14 8.81 -2.75
C TYR A 363 -9.60 9.92 -3.66
N PRO A 364 -10.46 10.74 -4.29
CA PRO A 364 -10.04 11.97 -4.97
C PRO A 364 -9.75 13.06 -3.93
N LEU A 365 -8.48 13.35 -3.69
CA LEU A 365 -8.03 14.38 -2.75
C LEU A 365 -7.61 15.64 -3.52
N GLU A 366 -7.53 16.77 -2.82
CA GLU A 366 -7.36 18.10 -3.43
C GLU A 366 -6.13 18.23 -4.35
N LYS A 367 -5.09 17.42 -4.16
CA LYS A 367 -3.84 17.39 -4.94
C LYS A 367 -3.38 15.99 -5.38
N SER A 368 -4.19 14.94 -5.16
CA SER A 368 -3.75 13.55 -5.37
C SER A 368 -4.91 12.57 -5.37
N PHE A 369 -4.81 11.49 -6.13
CA PHE A 369 -5.65 10.31 -5.93
C PHE A 369 -4.96 9.35 -4.94
N PHE A 370 -5.72 8.75 -4.03
CA PHE A 370 -5.21 7.70 -3.15
C PHE A 370 -6.11 6.47 -3.21
N PHE A 371 -5.60 5.36 -3.76
CA PHE A 371 -6.27 4.06 -3.73
C PHE A 371 -5.87 3.25 -2.49
N LEU A 372 -6.87 2.66 -1.83
CA LEU A 372 -6.75 1.91 -0.59
C LEU A 372 -7.68 0.69 -0.60
N PRO A 373 -7.38 -0.40 0.15
CA PRO A 373 -6.30 -0.54 1.12
C PRO A 373 -5.05 -1.27 0.61
N LYS A 374 -5.11 -1.90 -0.57
CA LYS A 374 -4.05 -2.78 -1.09
C LYS A 374 -4.05 -2.82 -2.63
N PRO A 375 -2.91 -2.58 -3.29
CA PRO A 375 -1.73 -1.90 -2.76
C PRO A 375 -2.09 -0.42 -2.46
N PRO A 376 -1.67 0.17 -1.32
CA PRO A 376 -1.84 1.60 -1.11
C PRO A 376 -1.09 2.36 -2.20
N THR A 377 -1.82 3.12 -3.01
CA THR A 377 -1.27 3.76 -4.20
C THR A 377 -1.65 5.24 -4.20
N LEU A 378 -0.69 6.09 -3.86
CA LEU A 378 -0.80 7.55 -3.92
C LEU A 378 -0.28 8.04 -5.28
N ILE A 379 -1.07 8.87 -5.97
CA ILE A 379 -0.73 9.49 -7.26
C ILE A 379 -0.92 10.99 -7.11
N LEU A 380 0.13 11.81 -7.30
CA LEU A 380 0.01 13.27 -7.21
C LEU A 380 -0.51 13.85 -8.52
N HIS A 381 -1.38 14.87 -8.46
CA HIS A 381 -1.87 15.56 -9.67
C HIS A 381 -0.75 16.21 -10.49
N GLU A 382 0.38 16.52 -9.85
CA GLU A 382 1.59 17.05 -10.50
C GLU A 382 2.32 15.99 -11.35
N GLU A 383 2.09 14.69 -11.10
CA GLU A 383 2.72 13.55 -11.78
C GLU A 383 1.89 13.01 -12.96
N ILE A 384 0.58 13.27 -12.97
CA ILE A 384 -0.35 12.89 -14.05
C ILE A 384 0.00 13.68 -15.32
N ASP A 385 0.01 13.00 -16.47
CA ASP A 385 -0.03 13.67 -17.78
C ASP A 385 -1.47 13.83 -18.28
N TYR A 386 -2.24 12.73 -18.28
CA TYR A 386 -3.66 12.74 -18.64
C TYR A 386 -4.48 11.66 -17.89
N VAL A 387 -5.80 11.83 -17.95
CA VAL A 387 -6.81 10.88 -17.47
C VAL A 387 -7.72 10.48 -18.65
N GLU A 388 -8.18 9.24 -18.66
CA GLU A 388 -9.01 8.67 -19.71
C GLU A 388 -10.14 7.81 -19.11
N PHE A 389 -11.31 7.83 -19.76
CA PHE A 389 -12.54 7.21 -19.27
C PHE A 389 -12.99 6.13 -20.24
N GLU A 390 -12.56 4.90 -20.01
CA GLU A 390 -12.87 3.74 -20.85
C GLU A 390 -14.31 3.26 -20.60
N ARG A 391 -15.08 3.07 -21.68
CA ARG A 391 -16.39 2.41 -21.63
C ARG A 391 -16.26 1.00 -22.19
N HIS A 392 -16.60 0.01 -21.38
CA HIS A 392 -16.36 -1.41 -21.65
C HIS A 392 -17.34 -1.99 -22.70
N ALA A 393 -17.20 -1.59 -23.96
CA ALA A 393 -18.12 -1.87 -25.07
C ALA A 393 -18.06 -3.34 -25.56
N ALA A 394 -18.45 -4.28 -24.68
CA ALA A 394 -18.42 -5.72 -24.93
C ALA A 394 -19.77 -6.39 -24.58
N GLY A 395 -20.63 -6.51 -25.60
CA GLY A 395 -21.71 -7.51 -25.72
C GLY A 395 -22.59 -7.83 -24.49
N GLY A 396 -23.73 -7.14 -24.36
CA GLY A 396 -24.93 -7.72 -23.75
C GLY A 396 -25.34 -7.19 -22.35
N SER A 397 -26.46 -6.45 -22.33
CA SER A 397 -27.23 -6.04 -21.14
C SER A 397 -26.52 -5.23 -20.04
N ASN A 398 -26.91 -3.96 -19.92
CA ASN A 398 -26.68 -3.09 -18.76
C ASN A 398 -25.21 -2.91 -18.29
N MET A 399 -24.43 -2.16 -19.07
CA MET A 399 -23.16 -1.58 -18.62
C MET A 399 -23.38 -0.52 -17.51
N HIS A 400 -23.50 -0.99 -16.27
CA HIS A 400 -23.61 -0.15 -15.07
C HIS A 400 -22.26 0.41 -14.57
N TYR A 401 -21.15 0.09 -15.25
CA TYR A 401 -19.79 0.41 -14.83
C TYR A 401 -18.95 1.00 -15.97
N PHE A 402 -17.88 1.72 -15.61
CA PHE A 402 -16.82 2.19 -16.49
C PHE A 402 -15.45 2.00 -15.82
N ASP A 403 -14.38 2.14 -16.59
CA ASP A 403 -13.00 2.04 -16.12
C ASP A 403 -12.29 3.40 -16.30
N LEU A 404 -11.39 3.74 -15.37
CA LEU A 404 -10.68 5.02 -15.31
C LEU A 404 -9.17 4.79 -15.41
N LEU A 405 -8.57 5.22 -16.53
CA LEU A 405 -7.14 5.13 -16.77
C LEU A 405 -6.47 6.45 -16.38
N ILE A 406 -5.39 6.38 -15.58
CA ILE A 406 -4.52 7.52 -15.26
C ILE A 406 -3.11 7.20 -15.76
N ARG A 407 -2.59 7.98 -16.73
CA ARG A 407 -1.21 7.86 -17.20
C ARG A 407 -0.34 8.96 -16.57
N LEU A 408 0.79 8.55 -16.01
CA LEU A 408 1.79 9.43 -15.40
C LEU A 408 2.81 9.91 -16.43
N LYS A 409 3.47 11.03 -16.13
CA LYS A 409 4.61 11.59 -16.90
C LYS A 409 5.85 10.69 -16.93
N SER A 410 5.85 9.61 -16.15
CA SER A 410 6.83 8.53 -16.16
C SER A 410 6.42 7.34 -17.05
N GLU A 411 5.42 7.53 -17.93
CA GLU A 411 4.81 6.50 -18.79
C GLU A 411 4.10 5.35 -18.05
N GLN A 412 4.11 5.37 -16.71
CA GLN A 412 3.41 4.42 -15.86
C GLN A 412 1.89 4.64 -15.87
N GLU A 413 1.13 3.55 -15.94
CA GLU A 413 -0.33 3.56 -16.03
C GLU A 413 -1.01 2.95 -14.79
N HIS A 414 -2.14 3.54 -14.42
CA HIS A 414 -3.03 3.05 -13.37
C HIS A 414 -4.47 2.97 -13.89
N LEU A 415 -4.87 1.76 -14.28
CA LEU A 415 -6.24 1.45 -14.68
C LEU A 415 -7.08 1.02 -13.47
N PHE A 416 -8.02 1.87 -13.07
CA PHE A 416 -8.99 1.62 -12.01
C PHE A 416 -10.30 1.12 -12.63
N ARG A 417 -10.59 -0.16 -12.42
CA ARG A 417 -11.74 -0.81 -13.04
C ARG A 417 -13.00 -0.76 -12.18
N ASN A 418 -14.14 -1.11 -12.78
CA ASN A 418 -15.38 -1.45 -12.07
C ASN A 418 -15.96 -0.27 -11.26
N ILE A 419 -15.85 0.95 -11.78
CA ILE A 419 -16.42 2.16 -11.18
C ILE A 419 -17.88 2.31 -11.62
N GLN A 420 -18.80 2.59 -10.69
CA GLN A 420 -20.23 2.71 -11.01
C GLN A 420 -20.53 3.95 -11.88
N ARG A 421 -21.36 3.81 -12.91
CA ARG A 421 -21.67 4.86 -13.92
C ARG A 421 -22.27 6.14 -13.31
N ASN A 422 -22.94 6.06 -12.17
CA ASN A 422 -23.45 7.22 -11.43
C ASN A 422 -22.34 8.11 -10.81
N GLU A 423 -21.14 7.57 -10.57
CA GLU A 423 -19.98 8.35 -10.09
C GLU A 423 -19.27 9.12 -11.23
N TYR A 424 -19.63 8.85 -12.50
CA TYR A 424 -18.97 9.44 -13.68
C TYR A 424 -19.02 10.97 -13.67
N HIS A 425 -20.21 11.55 -13.43
CA HIS A 425 -20.40 13.01 -13.47
C HIS A 425 -19.55 13.70 -12.39
N ASN A 426 -19.62 13.22 -11.16
CA ASN A 426 -18.91 13.78 -10.01
C ASN A 426 -17.38 13.65 -10.17
N LEU A 427 -16.89 12.53 -10.72
CA LEU A 427 -15.46 12.34 -11.01
C LEU A 427 -15.01 13.25 -12.16
N TYR A 428 -15.79 13.33 -13.25
CA TYR A 428 -15.49 14.19 -14.39
C TYR A 428 -15.45 15.68 -14.00
N GLU A 429 -16.45 16.17 -13.24
CA GLU A 429 -16.47 17.54 -12.72
C GLU A 429 -15.26 17.78 -11.82
N PHE A 430 -14.95 16.87 -10.90
CA PHE A 430 -13.81 17.01 -10.00
C PHE A 430 -12.47 17.08 -10.77
N ILE A 431 -12.23 16.15 -11.70
CA ILE A 431 -11.01 16.10 -12.54
C ILE A 431 -10.89 17.38 -13.37
N SER A 432 -11.98 17.83 -14.00
CA SER A 432 -12.05 19.09 -14.74
C SER A 432 -11.76 20.31 -13.85
N SER A 433 -12.30 20.34 -12.62
CA SER A 433 -12.07 21.42 -11.65
C SER A 433 -10.62 21.53 -11.17
N LYS A 434 -9.81 20.47 -11.36
CA LYS A 434 -8.36 20.48 -11.08
C LYS A 434 -7.50 20.81 -12.29
N GLY A 435 -8.09 21.01 -13.48
CA GLY A 435 -7.34 21.29 -14.71
C GLY A 435 -6.49 20.12 -15.21
N LEU A 436 -6.86 18.88 -14.85
CA LEU A 436 -6.23 17.67 -15.39
C LEU A 436 -6.68 17.46 -16.84
N LYS A 437 -5.77 17.05 -17.73
CA LYS A 437 -6.13 16.72 -19.12
C LYS A 437 -7.04 15.49 -19.15
N ILE A 438 -8.09 15.52 -19.95
CA ILE A 438 -8.95 14.36 -20.23
C ILE A 438 -8.90 14.10 -21.74
N LEU A 439 -8.43 12.91 -22.18
CA LEU A 439 -8.31 12.63 -23.63
C LEU A 439 -9.64 12.35 -24.33
N ASN A 440 -10.65 11.87 -23.61
CA ASN A 440 -11.95 11.49 -24.21
C ASN A 440 -12.90 12.68 -24.47
N LEU A 441 -12.35 13.88 -24.67
CA LEU A 441 -13.02 14.97 -25.37
C LEU A 441 -12.47 15.04 -26.81
N GLY A 442 -13.26 14.59 -27.78
CA GLY A 442 -13.05 14.96 -29.18
C GLY A 442 -13.26 16.47 -29.37
N ASP A 443 -12.59 17.06 -30.37
CA ASP A 443 -12.57 18.50 -30.59
C ASP A 443 -13.97 19.12 -30.82
N ALA A 444 -14.55 19.65 -29.75
CA ALA A 444 -15.74 20.48 -29.76
C ALA A 444 -15.61 21.59 -28.70
N GLN A 445 -15.95 22.83 -29.08
CA GLN A 445 -15.81 23.98 -28.20
C GLN A 445 -16.71 23.87 -26.96
N PRO A 446 -16.24 24.29 -25.76
CA PRO A 446 -17.07 24.29 -24.57
C PRO A 446 -18.26 25.25 -24.70
N THR A 447 -19.27 25.04 -23.84
CA THR A 447 -20.51 25.82 -23.63
C THR A 447 -21.76 25.47 -24.45
N VAL A 448 -21.68 25.05 -25.73
CA VAL A 448 -22.91 24.87 -26.55
C VAL A 448 -23.47 23.44 -26.51
N GLY A 449 -22.64 22.42 -26.78
CA GLY A 449 -23.13 21.04 -26.92
C GLY A 449 -23.75 20.45 -25.64
N ILE A 450 -23.22 20.83 -24.47
CA ILE A 450 -23.62 20.28 -23.17
C ILE A 450 -25.11 20.57 -22.87
N LYS A 451 -25.62 21.76 -23.20
CA LYS A 451 -27.02 22.12 -22.89
C LYS A 451 -28.02 21.27 -23.69
N LYS A 452 -27.67 20.88 -24.93
CA LYS A 452 -28.55 20.08 -25.79
C LYS A 452 -28.62 18.60 -25.42
N VAL A 453 -27.76 18.14 -24.50
CA VAL A 453 -27.78 16.80 -23.88
C VAL A 453 -28.51 16.81 -22.53
N LEU A 454 -28.87 17.98 -22.00
CA LEU A 454 -29.45 18.18 -20.66
C LEU A 454 -30.92 18.63 -20.67
N GLU A 455 -31.58 18.68 -21.83
CA GLU A 455 -33.00 19.10 -21.96
C GLU A 455 -33.92 18.01 -22.55
N ASN A 456 -33.40 16.78 -22.76
CA ASN A 456 -34.16 15.63 -23.25
C ASN A 456 -34.30 14.56 -22.15
N ASP A 457 -35.38 14.61 -21.37
CA ASP A 457 -35.77 13.59 -20.37
C ASP A 457 -36.67 12.47 -20.95
N ASP A 458 -36.54 12.16 -22.25
CA ASP A 458 -37.25 11.07 -22.95
C ASP A 458 -36.28 9.96 -23.39
N ASP A 459 -36.69 8.69 -23.23
CA ASP A 459 -35.83 7.48 -23.22
C ASP A 459 -35.26 7.04 -24.60
N ASP A 460 -35.54 7.78 -25.69
CA ASP A 460 -35.22 7.42 -27.09
C ASP A 460 -34.29 8.46 -27.80
N ALA A 461 -33.29 8.98 -27.08
CA ALA A 461 -32.30 9.89 -27.66
C ALA A 461 -31.32 9.18 -28.63
N VAL A 462 -31.62 9.24 -29.93
CA VAL A 462 -30.82 8.63 -31.02
C VAL A 462 -29.38 9.19 -31.06
N ASP A 463 -28.39 8.31 -31.21
CA ASP A 463 -26.98 8.68 -31.29
C ASP A 463 -26.66 9.43 -32.61
N PRO A 464 -26.04 10.63 -32.59
CA PRO A 464 -25.56 11.33 -33.78
C PRO A 464 -24.56 10.55 -34.65
N HIS A 465 -23.95 9.48 -34.12
CA HIS A 465 -23.16 8.52 -34.89
C HIS A 465 -24.04 7.66 -35.82
N LEU A 466 -25.21 7.23 -35.35
CA LEU A 466 -26.19 6.46 -36.15
C LEU A 466 -26.79 7.31 -37.27
N GLU A 467 -27.14 8.58 -36.99
CA GLU A 467 -27.63 9.49 -38.03
C GLU A 467 -26.61 9.73 -39.14
N ARG A 468 -25.30 9.78 -38.82
CA ARG A 468 -24.26 9.97 -39.84
C ARG A 468 -24.17 8.76 -40.78
N ILE A 469 -24.15 7.55 -40.24
CA ILE A 469 -24.16 6.31 -41.03
C ILE A 469 -25.41 6.24 -41.91
N LYS A 470 -26.58 6.63 -41.37
CA LYS A 470 -27.85 6.64 -42.10
C LYS A 470 -27.94 7.72 -43.19
N ASN A 471 -27.19 8.81 -43.06
CA ASN A 471 -27.15 9.91 -44.04
C ASN A 471 -26.01 9.77 -45.08
N GLU A 472 -24.96 8.99 -44.80
CA GLU A 472 -23.92 8.65 -45.79
C GLU A 472 -24.38 7.52 -46.73
N ALA A 473 -25.29 6.65 -46.28
CA ALA A 473 -26.03 5.72 -47.13
C ALA A 473 -27.22 6.41 -47.81
N GLY A 474 -26.97 7.07 -48.94
CA GLY A 474 -28.02 7.73 -49.74
C GLY A 474 -29.16 6.75 -50.12
N GLY A 475 -30.39 7.12 -49.79
CA GLY A 475 -31.56 6.26 -49.97
C GLY A 475 -32.23 6.38 -51.34
N ASP A 476 -33.17 5.47 -51.58
CA ASP A 476 -34.19 5.53 -52.64
C ASP A 476 -35.49 4.94 -52.07
N GLU A 477 -36.66 5.39 -52.54
CA GLU A 477 -37.97 4.98 -52.01
C GLU A 477 -38.62 3.89 -52.87
N SER A 478 -39.16 2.84 -52.23
CA SER A 478 -40.24 2.02 -52.80
C SER A 478 -41.01 1.31 -51.69
N ASP A 479 -42.31 1.58 -51.60
CA ASP A 479 -43.26 0.61 -51.05
C ASP A 479 -43.42 -0.58 -52.02
N GLU A 480 -43.84 -1.73 -51.48
CA GLU A 480 -44.83 -2.71 -51.98
C GLU A 480 -44.83 -3.90 -50.97
N GLU A 481 -45.86 -4.76 -51.02
CA GLU A 481 -46.25 -5.62 -49.87
C GLU A 481 -45.61 -7.04 -49.81
N ASP A 482 -46.00 -7.76 -48.76
CA ASP A 482 -46.04 -9.23 -48.60
C ASP A 482 -44.79 -10.08 -48.25
N SER A 483 -44.75 -10.43 -46.95
CA SER A 483 -44.75 -11.83 -46.43
C SER A 483 -43.45 -12.66 -46.32
N ASP A 484 -43.42 -13.47 -45.25
CA ASP A 484 -42.70 -14.73 -45.02
C ASP A 484 -41.33 -14.98 -45.68
N PHE A 485 -40.24 -14.83 -44.90
CA PHE A 485 -39.26 -15.91 -44.62
C PHE A 485 -38.22 -15.48 -43.57
N VAL A 486 -38.16 -16.16 -42.41
CA VAL A 486 -37.06 -15.98 -41.42
C VAL A 486 -36.10 -17.15 -41.53
N ALA A 487 -34.83 -16.87 -41.83
CA ALA A 487 -33.78 -17.87 -41.93
C ALA A 487 -32.54 -17.48 -41.12
N ASP A 488 -32.52 -17.90 -39.85
CA ASP A 488 -31.29 -17.95 -39.05
C ASP A 488 -30.39 -19.10 -39.54
N LYS A 489 -29.12 -18.80 -39.87
CA LYS A 489 -27.92 -19.65 -39.75
C LYS A 489 -26.69 -18.74 -39.73
N ASP A 490 -25.86 -18.81 -38.68
CA ASP A 490 -24.65 -19.66 -38.55
C ASP A 490 -23.53 -19.23 -39.54
N ASP A 491 -22.23 -19.22 -39.22
CA ASP A 491 -21.48 -19.93 -38.17
C ASP A 491 -20.18 -19.14 -37.78
N GLU A 492 -19.27 -19.78 -37.05
CA GLU A 492 -17.89 -19.37 -36.71
C GLU A 492 -17.73 -18.14 -35.80
N GLY A 493 -17.22 -18.25 -34.56
CA GLY A 493 -16.73 -19.44 -33.86
C GLY A 493 -15.31 -19.85 -34.30
N SER A 494 -14.31 -19.56 -33.48
CA SER A 494 -12.98 -20.18 -33.62
C SER A 494 -12.35 -20.41 -32.24
N PRO A 495 -11.51 -21.46 -32.08
CA PRO A 495 -11.35 -22.09 -30.77
C PRO A 495 -10.01 -21.76 -30.11
N THR A 496 -10.02 -21.77 -28.77
CA THR A 496 -8.82 -22.10 -27.99
C THR A 496 -8.75 -23.62 -27.86
N ASP A 497 -7.70 -24.25 -28.39
CA ASP A 497 -7.36 -25.65 -28.10
C ASP A 497 -5.94 -25.76 -27.50
N ASP A 498 -5.64 -26.92 -26.92
CA ASP A 498 -4.48 -27.17 -26.06
C ASP A 498 -3.33 -27.89 -26.79
N SER A 499 -2.13 -27.81 -26.22
CA SER A 499 -1.00 -28.75 -26.40
C SER A 499 -0.36 -29.00 -27.80
N GLY A 500 0.75 -28.30 -28.06
CA GLY A 500 2.09 -28.91 -28.30
C GLY A 500 2.49 -29.50 -29.68
N ALA A 501 3.81 -29.43 -29.95
CA ALA A 501 4.58 -30.03 -31.07
C ALA A 501 4.31 -29.46 -32.49
N ASP A 502 5.25 -29.42 -33.44
CA ASP A 502 6.73 -29.61 -33.45
C ASP A 502 7.35 -28.95 -34.71
N ASP A 503 8.68 -28.75 -34.75
CA ASP A 503 9.53 -28.39 -35.91
C ASP A 503 9.27 -27.03 -36.64
N SER A 504 10.17 -26.41 -37.42
CA SER A 504 11.63 -26.52 -37.71
C SER A 504 12.05 -25.26 -38.52
N ASP A 505 13.30 -24.83 -38.73
CA ASP A 505 14.64 -24.98 -38.11
C ASP A 505 15.47 -23.72 -38.49
N ALA A 506 16.55 -23.39 -37.74
CA ALA A 506 17.59 -22.45 -38.20
C ALA A 506 18.94 -22.61 -37.44
N THR A 507 19.81 -23.50 -37.94
CA THR A 507 21.31 -23.40 -37.90
C THR A 507 22.03 -23.08 -36.56
N ASP A 508 22.85 -24.01 -36.04
CA ASP A 508 24.31 -24.05 -36.32
C ASP A 508 25.09 -25.10 -35.46
N SER A 509 26.04 -25.80 -36.09
CA SER A 509 27.21 -26.55 -35.55
C SER A 509 27.07 -27.61 -34.42
N GLY A 510 27.87 -28.69 -34.51
CA GLY A 510 28.41 -29.41 -33.34
C GLY A 510 28.13 -30.92 -33.22
N ASP A 511 29.06 -31.76 -33.68
CA ASP A 511 29.14 -33.19 -33.34
C ASP A 511 29.62 -33.39 -31.87
N GLU A 512 29.06 -34.35 -31.14
CA GLU A 512 29.73 -35.65 -30.86
C GLU A 512 28.82 -36.63 -30.05
N LYS A 513 29.31 -37.86 -29.84
CA LYS A 513 28.58 -39.05 -29.28
C LYS A 513 28.73 -39.11 -27.73
N GLU A 514 28.10 -40.00 -26.94
CA GLU A 514 27.80 -41.44 -27.13
C GLU A 514 26.79 -42.01 -26.09
N LYS A 515 26.47 -43.33 -26.16
CA LYS A 515 25.53 -44.15 -25.35
C LYS A 515 25.92 -45.66 -25.50
N PRO A 516 25.30 -46.68 -24.84
CA PRO A 516 24.81 -46.86 -23.45
C PRO A 516 25.03 -48.31 -22.85
N ALA A 517 24.65 -48.58 -21.59
CA ALA A 517 24.38 -49.94 -21.01
C ALA A 517 23.50 -49.82 -19.72
N LYS A 518 22.46 -50.63 -19.39
CA LYS A 518 22.30 -52.09 -19.11
C LYS A 518 23.03 -52.55 -17.81
N LYS A 519 22.51 -53.37 -16.87
CA LYS A 519 21.29 -54.25 -16.79
C LYS A 519 21.03 -54.76 -15.32
N GLU A 520 19.79 -55.17 -14.95
CA GLU A 520 19.39 -56.18 -13.89
C GLU A 520 19.84 -56.02 -12.39
N SER A 521 19.34 -56.74 -11.35
CA SER A 521 17.98 -57.21 -10.97
C SER A 521 17.83 -57.75 -9.50
N LYS A 522 16.76 -57.35 -8.77
CA LYS A 522 16.01 -58.01 -7.63
C LYS A 522 16.69 -58.76 -6.43
N LYS A 523 16.33 -58.31 -5.19
CA LYS A 523 15.96 -59.07 -3.93
C LYS A 523 17.05 -59.86 -3.15
N ASP A 524 16.95 -60.20 -1.85
CA ASP A 524 15.94 -60.14 -0.75
C ASP A 524 16.64 -59.87 0.64
N LEU A 525 16.11 -59.08 1.61
CA LEU A 525 15.36 -59.42 2.88
C LEU A 525 16.07 -60.33 3.94
N PRO A 526 15.64 -60.41 5.24
CA PRO A 526 14.53 -59.79 6.02
C PRO A 526 15.06 -59.04 7.31
N SER A 527 14.52 -58.93 8.55
CA SER A 527 13.27 -59.35 9.26
C SER A 527 13.06 -58.65 10.65
N LYS A 528 11.79 -58.42 11.08
CA LYS A 528 11.21 -58.46 12.48
C LYS A 528 11.64 -57.41 13.55
N ALA A 529 10.80 -56.92 14.49
CA ALA A 529 9.33 -56.99 14.75
C ALA A 529 8.94 -55.84 15.76
N SER A 530 7.90 -55.79 16.63
CA SER A 530 6.79 -56.68 17.06
C SER A 530 5.62 -55.98 17.80
N THR A 531 4.38 -56.47 17.59
CA THR A 531 3.20 -56.50 18.52
C THR A 531 2.44 -55.21 18.92
N SER A 532 1.20 -55.40 19.44
CA SER A 532 0.13 -54.40 19.57
C SER A 532 -0.74 -54.56 20.85
N LYS A 533 -1.51 -53.51 21.22
CA LYS A 533 -2.65 -53.56 22.19
C LYS A 533 -3.65 -52.40 21.93
N LYS A 534 -4.78 -52.33 22.66
CA LYS A 534 -6.03 -51.71 22.16
C LYS A 534 -6.89 -51.00 23.25
N LYS A 535 -7.36 -49.77 22.94
CA LYS A 535 -8.48 -48.98 23.51
C LYS A 535 -8.46 -48.44 24.97
N SER A 536 -8.62 -47.12 25.07
CA SER A 536 -9.49 -46.38 26.02
C SER A 536 -9.96 -45.05 25.35
N LYS A 537 -10.85 -44.26 25.98
CA LYS A 537 -11.44 -42.98 25.49
C LYS A 537 -10.62 -41.77 26.06
N ASP A 538 -10.88 -40.47 25.83
CA ASP A 538 -12.06 -39.67 25.38
C ASP A 538 -11.66 -38.49 24.41
N ASP A 539 -12.63 -37.61 24.11
CA ASP A 539 -12.64 -36.43 23.18
C ASP A 539 -11.80 -35.21 23.69
N GLU A 540 -11.65 -34.02 23.06
CA GLU A 540 -12.23 -33.28 21.89
C GLU A 540 -11.07 -32.82 20.93
N ASP A 541 -11.19 -32.14 19.77
CA ASP A 541 -12.16 -31.17 19.20
C ASP A 541 -12.37 -31.38 17.68
N GLY A 542 -13.56 -31.02 17.18
CA GLY A 542 -14.01 -31.25 15.81
C GLY A 542 -14.54 -29.98 15.12
N LYS A 543 -13.85 -29.55 14.04
CA LYS A 543 -14.21 -28.38 13.20
C LYS A 543 -15.66 -28.42 12.70
N LYS A 544 -16.57 -27.76 13.42
CA LYS A 544 -18.00 -27.65 13.09
C LYS A 544 -18.24 -26.91 11.76
N ARG A 545 -18.58 -27.66 10.70
CA ARG A 545 -19.16 -27.09 9.47
C ARG A 545 -20.47 -26.38 9.80
N LYS A 546 -20.62 -25.10 9.40
CA LYS A 546 -21.87 -24.33 9.62
C LYS A 546 -23.08 -25.08 9.03
N GLN A 547 -24.06 -25.38 9.87
CA GLN A 547 -25.34 -25.92 9.42
C GLN A 547 -26.05 -24.89 8.52
N LYS A 548 -26.66 -25.35 7.42
CA LYS A 548 -27.57 -24.52 6.62
C LYS A 548 -28.86 -24.33 7.42
N LYS A 549 -29.32 -23.08 7.60
CA LYS A 549 -30.64 -22.79 8.18
C LYS A 549 -31.71 -23.61 7.44
N ARG A 550 -32.64 -24.23 8.17
CA ARG A 550 -33.83 -24.86 7.57
C ARG A 550 -34.60 -23.79 6.79
N LYS A 551 -35.09 -24.14 5.60
CA LYS A 551 -36.02 -23.28 4.86
C LYS A 551 -37.41 -23.41 5.46
N ASP A 552 -38.18 -22.33 5.39
CA ASP A 552 -39.62 -22.34 5.70
C ASP A 552 -40.34 -23.39 4.81
N PRO A 553 -41.12 -24.32 5.40
CA PRO A 553 -41.96 -25.25 4.66
C PRO A 553 -42.97 -24.60 3.69
N ASN A 554 -43.44 -23.39 4.01
CA ASN A 554 -44.47 -22.67 3.24
C ASN A 554 -43.90 -21.76 2.13
N ALA A 555 -42.57 -21.63 2.00
CA ALA A 555 -41.98 -20.80 0.95
C ALA A 555 -42.21 -21.40 -0.46
N PRO A 556 -42.72 -20.62 -1.44
CA PRO A 556 -42.98 -21.09 -2.81
C PRO A 556 -41.78 -21.80 -3.46
N LYS A 557 -42.06 -22.89 -4.16
CA LYS A 557 -41.02 -23.71 -4.81
C LYS A 557 -40.53 -23.01 -6.09
N ARG A 558 -39.26 -22.59 -6.06
CA ARG A 558 -38.52 -21.97 -7.18
C ARG A 558 -38.82 -22.66 -8.51
N ALA A 559 -39.00 -21.84 -9.55
CA ALA A 559 -39.18 -22.31 -10.91
C ALA A 559 -38.05 -23.26 -11.38
N MET A 560 -38.43 -24.24 -12.18
CA MET A 560 -37.57 -25.22 -12.85
C MET A 560 -37.21 -24.74 -14.26
N SER A 561 -35.95 -24.94 -14.67
CA SER A 561 -35.51 -24.69 -16.05
C SER A 561 -35.92 -25.81 -17.01
N GLY A 562 -35.83 -25.59 -18.33
CA GLY A 562 -36.18 -26.60 -19.33
C GLY A 562 -35.40 -27.90 -19.13
N PHE A 563 -34.10 -27.80 -18.87
CA PHE A 563 -33.27 -28.95 -18.49
C PHE A 563 -33.78 -29.71 -17.25
N MET A 564 -34.37 -29.03 -16.26
CA MET A 564 -34.94 -29.71 -15.08
C MET A 564 -36.24 -30.47 -15.43
N PHE A 565 -37.08 -29.94 -16.33
CA PHE A 565 -38.25 -30.66 -16.83
C PHE A 565 -37.87 -31.88 -17.67
N PHE A 566 -36.91 -31.72 -18.59
CA PHE A 566 -36.33 -32.81 -19.36
C PHE A 566 -35.70 -33.88 -18.44
N SER A 567 -34.82 -33.47 -17.53
CA SER A 567 -34.15 -34.33 -16.56
C SER A 567 -35.15 -35.09 -15.69
N LYS A 568 -36.25 -34.47 -15.25
CA LYS A 568 -37.29 -35.13 -14.46
C LYS A 568 -38.00 -36.27 -15.23
N LEU A 569 -38.31 -36.07 -16.51
CA LEU A 569 -38.97 -37.07 -17.34
C LEU A 569 -37.99 -38.18 -17.74
N GLU A 570 -36.85 -37.81 -18.31
CA GLU A 570 -35.90 -38.76 -18.88
C GLU A 570 -35.14 -39.55 -17.82
N ARG A 571 -35.02 -39.04 -16.59
CA ARG A 571 -34.51 -39.81 -15.45
C ARG A 571 -35.39 -41.01 -15.08
N GLU A 572 -36.71 -40.91 -15.23
CA GLU A 572 -37.60 -42.06 -14.99
C GLU A 572 -37.52 -43.07 -16.14
N ASN A 573 -37.22 -42.63 -17.37
CA ASN A 573 -36.91 -43.53 -18.48
C ASN A 573 -35.57 -44.26 -18.23
N LEU A 574 -34.50 -43.54 -17.93
CA LEU A 574 -33.16 -44.10 -17.68
C LEU A 574 -33.12 -45.08 -16.49
N LYS A 575 -33.92 -44.83 -15.44
CA LYS A 575 -34.07 -45.79 -14.32
C LYS A 575 -34.76 -47.10 -14.75
N LYS A 576 -35.71 -47.03 -15.68
CA LYS A 576 -36.45 -48.21 -16.17
C LYS A 576 -35.61 -49.04 -17.11
N THR A 577 -34.79 -48.41 -17.95
CA THR A 577 -33.88 -49.11 -18.87
C THR A 577 -32.62 -49.64 -18.17
N ASN A 578 -32.08 -48.92 -17.18
CA ASN A 578 -30.92 -49.33 -16.38
C ASN A 578 -31.23 -49.34 -14.87
N PRO A 579 -31.97 -50.35 -14.37
CA PRO A 579 -32.21 -50.48 -12.93
C PRO A 579 -30.91 -50.73 -12.16
N GLY A 580 -30.48 -49.73 -11.38
CA GLY A 580 -29.26 -49.80 -10.54
C GLY A 580 -28.18 -48.74 -10.86
N ILE A 581 -28.34 -47.95 -11.92
CA ILE A 581 -27.39 -46.88 -12.28
C ILE A 581 -27.23 -45.82 -11.17
N SER A 582 -26.00 -45.32 -10.98
CA SER A 582 -25.71 -44.33 -9.94
C SER A 582 -26.35 -42.96 -10.23
N PHE A 583 -26.67 -42.20 -9.18
CA PHE A 583 -27.18 -40.83 -9.32
C PHE A 583 -26.25 -39.91 -10.12
N THR A 584 -24.93 -40.08 -9.96
CA THR A 584 -23.90 -39.30 -10.64
C THR A 584 -23.89 -39.61 -12.14
N ASP A 585 -23.99 -40.89 -12.51
CA ASP A 585 -23.98 -41.32 -13.92
C ASP A 585 -25.27 -40.94 -14.65
N VAL A 586 -26.43 -41.06 -13.99
CA VAL A 586 -27.70 -40.52 -14.50
C VAL A 586 -27.58 -39.02 -14.80
N SER A 587 -26.97 -38.26 -13.89
CA SER A 587 -26.82 -36.81 -14.05
C SER A 587 -25.91 -36.46 -15.23
N ARG A 588 -24.85 -37.25 -15.47
CA ARG A 588 -23.94 -37.13 -16.61
C ARG A 588 -24.63 -37.44 -17.93
N VAL A 589 -25.27 -38.60 -18.04
CA VAL A 589 -25.98 -39.05 -19.26
C VAL A 589 -27.10 -38.06 -19.66
N LEU A 590 -27.82 -37.50 -18.68
CA LEU A 590 -28.83 -36.47 -18.94
C LEU A 590 -28.24 -35.16 -19.46
N GLY A 591 -27.09 -34.73 -18.92
CA GLY A 591 -26.38 -33.54 -19.42
C GLY A 591 -25.89 -33.71 -20.86
N GLU A 592 -25.33 -34.88 -21.18
CA GLU A 592 -24.92 -35.23 -22.54
C GLU A 592 -26.10 -35.33 -23.51
N LYS A 593 -27.22 -35.94 -23.09
CA LYS A 593 -28.43 -36.04 -23.94
C LYS A 593 -29.06 -34.67 -24.18
N TRP A 594 -29.15 -33.79 -23.17
CA TRP A 594 -29.66 -32.42 -23.34
C TRP A 594 -28.80 -31.58 -24.29
N LYS A 595 -27.47 -31.71 -24.25
CA LYS A 595 -26.59 -31.05 -25.23
C LYS A 595 -26.91 -31.46 -26.66
N LYS A 596 -27.24 -32.74 -26.90
CA LYS A 596 -27.48 -33.34 -28.23
C LYS A 596 -28.88 -33.10 -28.80
N LEU A 597 -29.86 -32.63 -28.03
CA LEU A 597 -31.19 -32.29 -28.55
C LEU A 597 -31.12 -31.06 -29.48
N SER A 598 -31.98 -30.99 -30.50
CA SER A 598 -32.18 -29.80 -31.34
C SER A 598 -32.82 -28.64 -30.55
N VAL A 599 -32.96 -27.46 -31.18
CA VAL A 599 -33.70 -26.33 -30.59
C VAL A 599 -35.20 -26.67 -30.48
N GLU A 600 -35.77 -27.25 -31.54
CA GLU A 600 -37.15 -27.74 -31.59
C GLU A 600 -37.45 -28.79 -30.51
N GLU A 601 -36.52 -29.72 -30.26
CA GLU A 601 -36.65 -30.72 -29.20
C GLU A 601 -36.54 -30.12 -27.78
N LYS A 602 -35.86 -28.98 -27.64
CA LYS A 602 -35.73 -28.24 -26.36
C LYS A 602 -36.94 -27.35 -26.09
N GLU A 603 -37.53 -26.74 -27.11
CA GLU A 603 -38.68 -25.82 -27.00
C GLU A 603 -39.83 -26.33 -26.11
N PRO A 604 -40.35 -27.58 -26.22
CA PRO A 604 -41.46 -28.05 -25.38
C PRO A 604 -41.09 -28.22 -23.90
N TYR A 605 -39.81 -28.12 -23.54
CA TYR A 605 -39.33 -28.03 -22.15
C TYR A 605 -39.09 -26.58 -21.73
N GLU A 606 -38.65 -25.72 -22.63
CA GLU A 606 -38.45 -24.29 -22.38
C GLU A 606 -39.76 -23.51 -22.29
N ALA A 607 -40.79 -23.88 -23.06
CA ALA A 607 -42.16 -23.41 -22.90
C ALA A 607 -42.71 -23.72 -21.49
N LYS A 608 -42.49 -24.96 -21.00
CA LYS A 608 -42.88 -25.37 -19.64
C LYS A 608 -42.09 -24.62 -18.56
N ALA A 609 -40.81 -24.31 -18.81
CA ALA A 609 -40.02 -23.46 -17.92
C ALA A 609 -40.49 -21.99 -17.93
N ARG A 610 -40.94 -21.48 -19.09
CA ARG A 610 -41.52 -20.14 -19.26
C ARG A 610 -42.85 -20.02 -18.50
N GLU A 611 -43.66 -21.08 -18.50
CA GLU A 611 -44.89 -21.21 -17.72
C GLU A 611 -44.63 -21.35 -16.21
N ASP A 612 -43.72 -22.23 -15.79
CA ASP A 612 -43.36 -22.42 -14.37
C ASP A 612 -42.68 -21.17 -13.77
N LYS A 613 -42.00 -20.37 -14.61
CA LYS A 613 -41.48 -19.04 -14.24
C LYS A 613 -42.60 -18.01 -14.04
N LYS A 614 -43.74 -18.11 -14.75
CA LYS A 614 -44.95 -17.33 -14.44
C LYS A 614 -45.54 -17.78 -13.10
N ARG A 615 -45.87 -19.08 -12.95
CA ARG A 615 -46.39 -19.66 -11.69
C ARG A 615 -45.58 -19.22 -10.47
N TYR A 616 -44.25 -19.32 -10.52
CA TYR A 616 -43.40 -18.91 -9.39
C TYR A 616 -43.40 -17.39 -9.14
N LYS A 617 -43.51 -16.56 -10.19
CA LYS A 617 -43.66 -15.09 -10.05
C LYS A 617 -45.00 -14.74 -9.38
N ASP A 618 -46.05 -15.45 -9.75
CA ASP A 618 -47.39 -15.21 -9.23
C ASP A 618 -47.49 -15.70 -7.76
N GLU A 619 -47.04 -16.93 -7.47
CA GLU A 619 -46.96 -17.47 -6.10
C GLU A 619 -46.10 -16.61 -5.15
N ILE A 620 -44.93 -16.12 -5.60
CA ILE A 620 -44.07 -15.30 -4.75
C ILE A 620 -44.63 -13.88 -4.54
N SER A 621 -45.46 -13.37 -5.48
CA SER A 621 -46.18 -12.10 -5.29
C SER A 621 -47.32 -12.20 -4.27
N GLY A 622 -47.96 -13.37 -4.15
CA GLY A 622 -48.98 -13.66 -3.14
C GLY A 622 -48.42 -13.95 -1.74
N TYR A 623 -47.13 -14.24 -1.61
CA TYR A 623 -46.49 -14.68 -0.37
C TYR A 623 -46.26 -13.52 0.63
N LYS A 624 -47.31 -13.12 1.35
CA LYS A 624 -47.19 -12.24 2.53
C LYS A 624 -46.71 -13.04 3.75
N ASN A 625 -45.45 -12.84 4.12
CA ASN A 625 -44.76 -13.48 5.25
C ASN A 625 -45.50 -13.31 6.60
N PRO A 626 -46.05 -14.39 7.20
CA PRO A 626 -46.55 -14.36 8.58
C PRO A 626 -45.39 -14.34 9.60
N GLN A 627 -45.66 -13.88 10.82
CA GLN A 627 -44.70 -13.98 11.93
C GLN A 627 -44.43 -15.45 12.31
N PRO A 628 -43.23 -15.80 12.82
CA PRO A 628 -42.91 -17.16 13.22
C PRO A 628 -43.77 -17.57 14.44
N MET A 629 -44.59 -18.60 14.28
CA MET A 629 -45.25 -19.22 15.42
C MET A 629 -44.21 -19.95 16.28
N ASN A 630 -44.11 -19.57 17.55
CA ASN A 630 -43.60 -20.48 18.58
C ASN A 630 -44.58 -21.64 18.72
N ILE A 631 -44.09 -22.86 18.61
CA ILE A 631 -44.78 -24.06 19.05
C ILE A 631 -43.98 -24.59 20.23
N ASP A 632 -44.60 -24.55 21.41
CA ASP A 632 -44.05 -25.06 22.66
C ASP A 632 -44.61 -26.46 22.94
N SER A 633 -43.77 -27.29 23.56
CA SER A 633 -44.08 -28.55 24.23
C SER A 633 -44.67 -29.70 23.40
N GLY A 634 -44.32 -30.94 23.80
CA GLY A 634 -44.70 -32.16 23.09
C GLY A 634 -43.72 -33.32 23.29
N ASN A 635 -43.35 -33.61 24.54
CA ASN A 635 -42.53 -34.77 24.87
C ASN A 635 -43.43 -35.99 25.14
N GLU A 636 -43.58 -36.86 24.15
CA GLU A 636 -44.15 -38.19 24.32
C GLU A 636 -43.21 -39.27 23.79
N SER A 637 -42.88 -40.20 24.68
CA SER A 637 -42.26 -41.48 24.38
C SER A 637 -43.37 -42.52 24.25
N ASP A 638 -43.33 -43.39 23.25
CA ASP A 638 -43.34 -44.80 23.61
C ASP A 638 -42.71 -45.77 22.60
N SER A 639 -42.23 -46.82 23.26
CA SER A 639 -41.68 -48.12 22.88
C SER A 639 -42.47 -48.92 21.84
N ALA A 640 -41.74 -49.53 20.89
CA ALA A 640 -41.98 -50.90 20.38
C ALA A 640 -40.72 -51.41 19.63
#